data_AF-A0A963E0I1-F1
#
_entry.id   AF-A0A963E0I1-F1
#
_cell.length_a   1.000
_cell.length_b   1.000
_cell.length_c   1.000
_cell.angle_alpha   90.00
_cell.angle_beta   90.00
_cell.angle_gamma   90.00
#
_symmetry.space_group_name_H-M   'P 1'
#
loop_
_entity.id
_entity.type
_entity.pdbx_description
1 polymer ?
#
loop_
_entity_poly.entity_id
_entity_poly.type
_entity_poly.pdbx_seq_one_letter_code
_entity_poly.pdbx_strand_id
1 'polypeptide(L)'
;MTTESLNVTIDGETLTVEIGTVAAPAGGGASVHADLTGRDANDSHPMSAITGLVAALAGKETSGAVATHNSDTSAHGQTATGRALVTAVSTAAARTAIGLGNVDNTSDANKPISTATQTALDAKQSTSEKGSANGYASLDSGGKIPQAQLPAIAITEYLGSVANQAAMLALSGQKGDWCIRSDTGAVWIISGTDPALLGSWTAMSYPASPVTSVAGRTGDVTISSEDVSGLGTAATTDATAYATAAQGATADSAVQPARSVATQHSITGGGDLSADRTLALVNDTASPGNNKVYGTDGSGARGWKDDPAGGGAGTKTLAVFAPGHNQPPASAYATFDTRNSALVLDFDDATDESAVFVGVIPEGAVLTSGIIASVRWMATTATSGNVRWRVAFERGNTDLDSDSFDTATEATGATNGTSGIATTTEIAATNIDSLVAGDTFRVRITRVGTDGTNDNMSGDAELRGLELRAV
;
A
#
# COMPACT_ATOMS: atom_id res chain seq x y z
N MET A 1 -82.30 65.28 -83.80
CA MET A 1 -83.76 65.23 -84.06
C MET A 1 -84.40 64.57 -82.86
N THR A 2 -85.23 65.33 -82.12
CA THR A 2 -86.51 64.88 -81.56
C THR A 2 -86.49 63.45 -80.97
N THR A 3 -86.05 63.20 -79.74
CA THR A 3 -86.16 63.99 -78.50
C THR A 3 -87.61 64.27 -78.11
N GLU A 4 -88.24 63.30 -77.44
CA GLU A 4 -89.33 63.54 -76.48
C GLU A 4 -88.74 63.79 -75.09
N SER A 5 -89.47 64.49 -74.22
CA SER A 5 -88.97 64.91 -72.91
C SER A 5 -90.11 65.11 -71.91
N LEU A 6 -89.85 64.85 -70.62
CA LEU A 6 -90.82 64.98 -69.53
C LEU A 6 -90.52 66.22 -68.67
N ASN A 7 -91.41 67.20 -68.63
CA ASN A 7 -91.15 68.51 -67.99
C ASN A 7 -91.65 68.58 -66.52
N VAL A 8 -90.88 69.23 -65.64
CA VAL A 8 -91.12 69.37 -64.18
C VAL A 8 -90.88 70.82 -63.74
N THR A 9 -91.85 71.47 -63.09
CA THR A 9 -91.84 72.91 -62.77
C THR A 9 -91.44 73.20 -61.31
N ILE A 10 -90.58 74.20 -61.07
CA ILE A 10 -90.17 74.66 -59.74
C ILE A 10 -90.08 76.21 -59.71
N ASP A 11 -90.78 76.85 -58.77
CA ASP A 11 -90.62 78.27 -58.36
C ASP A 11 -90.49 79.35 -59.45
N GLY A 12 -91.01 79.10 -60.66
CA GLY A 12 -91.02 80.06 -61.77
C GLY A 12 -90.25 79.64 -63.02
N GLU A 13 -89.49 78.54 -62.98
CA GLU A 13 -88.88 77.92 -64.16
C GLU A 13 -89.14 76.40 -64.22
N THR A 14 -89.09 75.82 -65.41
CA THR A 14 -89.47 74.42 -65.66
C THR A 14 -88.35 73.64 -66.32
N LEU A 15 -87.92 72.57 -65.65
CA LEU A 15 -86.84 71.66 -66.05
C LEU A 15 -87.36 70.51 -66.91
N THR A 16 -86.48 69.84 -67.65
CA THR A 16 -86.80 68.84 -68.66
C THR A 16 -86.02 67.53 -68.42
N VAL A 17 -86.71 66.38 -68.43
CA VAL A 17 -86.13 65.03 -68.34
C VAL A 17 -85.84 64.50 -69.73
N GLU A 18 -84.60 64.07 -69.97
CA GLU A 18 -84.16 63.45 -71.23
C GLU A 18 -84.15 61.92 -71.18
N ILE A 19 -84.50 61.32 -72.32
CA ILE A 19 -84.31 59.89 -72.62
C ILE A 19 -82.96 59.73 -73.30
N GLY A 20 -81.99 59.15 -72.59
CA GLY A 20 -80.63 58.95 -73.10
C GLY A 20 -80.51 57.75 -74.05
N THR A 21 -80.05 57.99 -75.29
CA THR A 21 -79.51 56.94 -76.16
C THR A 21 -78.16 56.46 -75.61
N VAL A 22 -77.99 55.15 -75.44
CA VAL A 22 -76.69 54.56 -75.08
C VAL A 22 -75.70 54.72 -76.25
N ALA A 23 -74.58 55.41 -76.02
CA ALA A 23 -73.41 55.41 -76.88
C ALA A 23 -72.21 54.85 -76.11
N ALA A 24 -71.42 54.00 -76.76
CA ALA A 24 -70.39 53.20 -76.12
C ALA A 24 -69.21 54.04 -75.57
N PRO A 25 -68.51 53.56 -74.52
CA PRO A 25 -67.19 54.10 -74.19
C PRO A 25 -66.22 53.85 -75.34
N ALA A 26 -65.78 54.92 -76.01
CA ALA A 26 -64.63 54.89 -76.90
C ALA A 26 -63.35 54.75 -76.06
N GLY A 27 -63.04 53.52 -75.64
CA GLY A 27 -62.02 53.27 -74.62
C GLY A 27 -61.60 51.82 -74.47
N GLY A 28 -61.52 51.07 -75.57
CA GLY A 28 -60.91 49.73 -75.61
C GLY A 28 -61.88 48.57 -75.86
N GLY A 29 -61.81 48.02 -77.09
CA GLY A 29 -62.10 46.61 -77.37
C GLY A 29 -63.56 46.16 -77.30
N ALA A 30 -64.22 46.08 -78.46
CA ALA A 30 -65.41 45.24 -78.59
C ALA A 30 -65.06 43.75 -78.41
N SER A 31 -65.95 42.99 -77.77
CA SER A 31 -66.12 41.57 -78.09
C SER A 31 -67.55 41.33 -78.57
N VAL A 32 -67.69 40.82 -79.79
CA VAL A 32 -68.95 40.31 -80.34
C VAL A 32 -68.83 38.78 -80.47
N HIS A 33 -68.58 38.15 -79.32
CA HIS A 33 -68.53 36.72 -79.07
C HIS A 33 -68.55 36.53 -77.54
N ALA A 34 -69.31 35.60 -76.95
CA ALA A 34 -70.36 34.76 -77.51
C ALA A 34 -71.38 34.43 -76.40
N ASP A 35 -72.54 33.90 -76.78
CA ASP A 35 -73.18 32.90 -75.91
C ASP A 35 -72.20 31.74 -75.76
N LEU A 36 -71.58 31.66 -74.59
CA LEU A 36 -71.13 30.41 -74.03
C LEU A 36 -71.55 30.40 -72.57
N THR A 37 -72.14 29.27 -72.16
CA THR A 37 -71.39 28.33 -71.30
C THR A 37 -70.54 29.01 -70.23
N GLY A 38 -71.20 29.84 -69.42
CA GLY A 38 -70.60 30.80 -68.50
C GLY A 38 -71.44 31.07 -67.24
N ARG A 39 -72.38 30.21 -66.81
CA ARG A 39 -72.04 28.89 -66.23
C ARG A 39 -70.66 28.36 -66.60
N ASP A 40 -69.69 29.09 -66.06
CA ASP A 40 -68.41 28.60 -65.62
C ASP A 40 -68.62 27.31 -64.82
N ALA A 41 -67.61 26.45 -64.82
CA ALA A 41 -67.61 25.30 -63.96
C ALA A 41 -67.58 25.77 -62.49
N ASN A 42 -68.65 25.45 -61.76
CA ASN A 42 -68.82 25.57 -60.30
C ASN A 42 -69.13 27.00 -59.78
N ASP A 43 -70.22 27.32 -59.07
CA ASP A 43 -71.47 26.62 -58.74
C ASP A 43 -72.50 27.71 -58.28
N SER A 44 -73.75 27.53 -57.83
CA SER A 44 -74.49 26.36 -57.33
C SER A 44 -76.01 26.45 -57.58
N HIS A 45 -76.81 25.76 -56.75
CA HIS A 45 -78.16 25.30 -57.06
C HIS A 45 -79.35 26.19 -56.63
N PRO A 46 -80.42 26.29 -57.44
CA PRO A 46 -81.70 26.88 -57.06
C PRO A 46 -82.60 25.93 -56.24
N MET A 47 -83.55 26.51 -55.49
CA MET A 47 -84.33 25.89 -54.41
C MET A 47 -85.21 24.67 -54.78
N SER A 48 -85.36 24.32 -56.05
CA SER A 48 -86.05 23.09 -56.48
C SER A 48 -85.16 21.83 -56.43
N ALA A 49 -83.84 21.98 -56.53
CA ALA A 49 -82.89 20.91 -56.19
C ALA A 49 -82.80 20.66 -54.67
N ILE A 50 -83.40 21.55 -53.88
CA ILE A 50 -83.56 21.50 -52.42
C ILE A 50 -84.89 20.81 -52.05
N THR A 51 -85.61 20.22 -53.02
CA THR A 51 -86.77 19.34 -52.77
C THR A 51 -86.32 18.10 -52.00
N GLY A 52 -86.83 17.96 -50.78
CA GLY A 52 -86.37 16.94 -49.83
C GLY A 52 -85.38 17.45 -48.80
N LEU A 53 -84.77 18.64 -48.94
CA LEU A 53 -83.99 19.24 -47.84
C LEU A 53 -84.90 19.61 -46.67
N VAL A 54 -86.11 20.11 -46.92
CA VAL A 54 -87.11 20.34 -45.86
C VAL A 54 -87.44 19.04 -45.13
N ALA A 55 -87.52 17.91 -45.82
CA ALA A 55 -87.74 16.59 -45.21
C ALA A 55 -86.48 16.03 -44.51
N ALA A 56 -85.29 16.22 -45.08
CA ALA A 56 -84.01 15.79 -44.52
C ALA A 56 -83.55 16.64 -43.34
N LEU A 57 -84.00 17.90 -43.26
CA LEU A 57 -83.80 18.80 -42.13
C LEU A 57 -84.88 18.57 -41.06
N ALA A 58 -86.14 18.32 -41.43
CA ALA A 58 -87.17 17.85 -40.50
C ALA A 58 -86.83 16.47 -39.89
N GLY A 59 -86.05 15.64 -40.59
CA GLY A 59 -85.44 14.41 -40.08
C GLY A 59 -84.11 14.60 -39.33
N LYS A 60 -83.62 15.84 -39.18
CA LYS A 60 -82.36 16.20 -38.51
C LYS A 60 -82.57 17.35 -37.51
N GLU A 61 -83.43 17.05 -36.53
CA GLU A 61 -83.77 17.78 -35.30
C GLU A 61 -85.08 18.57 -35.27
N THR A 62 -85.89 18.21 -34.27
CA THR A 62 -87.12 18.93 -33.91
C THR A 62 -86.75 20.14 -33.06
N SER A 63 -87.33 21.32 -33.31
CA SER A 63 -87.16 22.48 -32.42
C SER A 63 -87.65 22.15 -31.01
N GLY A 64 -86.70 21.93 -30.09
CA GLY A 64 -86.95 21.39 -28.76
C GLY A 64 -85.76 20.59 -28.19
N ALA A 65 -84.87 20.09 -29.05
CA ALA A 65 -83.62 19.45 -28.63
C ALA A 65 -82.60 20.47 -28.08
N VAL A 66 -82.76 20.87 -26.81
CA VAL A 66 -81.64 21.40 -26.02
C VAL A 66 -80.64 20.26 -25.84
N ALA A 67 -79.62 20.22 -26.68
CA ALA A 67 -78.65 19.14 -26.75
C ALA A 67 -77.76 19.09 -25.49
N THR A 68 -78.21 18.34 -24.47
CA THR A 68 -77.27 17.68 -23.57
C THR A 68 -76.41 16.74 -24.40
N HIS A 69 -75.13 17.08 -24.57
CA HIS A 69 -74.09 16.31 -25.26
C HIS A 69 -73.77 14.93 -24.64
N ASN A 70 -74.66 14.37 -23.81
CA ASN A 70 -74.44 13.19 -22.98
C ASN A 70 -74.94 11.87 -23.60
N SER A 71 -75.43 11.91 -24.85
CA SER A 71 -75.94 10.74 -25.57
C SER A 71 -75.33 10.53 -26.96
N ASP A 72 -74.42 11.40 -27.41
CA ASP A 72 -73.53 11.11 -28.54
C ASP A 72 -72.24 10.45 -28.02
N THR A 73 -72.22 9.11 -28.04
CA THR A 73 -71.04 8.31 -27.69
C THR A 73 -69.98 8.28 -28.81
N SER A 74 -70.14 9.06 -29.88
CA SER A 74 -69.30 9.06 -31.09
C SER A 74 -68.95 10.46 -31.58
N ALA A 75 -68.50 11.33 -30.65
CA ALA A 75 -67.91 12.63 -31.00
C ALA A 75 -66.71 12.47 -31.96
N HIS A 76 -66.86 12.93 -33.19
CA HIS A 76 -65.84 12.80 -34.24
C HIS A 76 -64.63 13.71 -33.96
N GLY A 77 -63.42 13.21 -34.25
CA GLY A 77 -62.18 14.00 -34.18
C GLY A 77 -61.51 14.15 -32.80
N GLN A 78 -62.08 13.61 -31.72
CA GLN A 78 -61.43 13.65 -30.40
C GLN A 78 -60.23 12.69 -30.30
N THR A 79 -59.23 13.03 -29.48
CA THR A 79 -58.15 12.09 -29.09
C THR A 79 -58.69 10.95 -28.22
N ALA A 80 -57.91 9.88 -28.03
CA ALA A 80 -58.30 8.77 -27.16
C ALA A 80 -58.59 9.23 -25.72
N THR A 81 -57.77 10.16 -25.20
CA THR A 81 -57.95 10.82 -23.89
C THR A 81 -59.25 11.61 -23.81
N GLY A 82 -59.59 12.37 -24.86
CA GLY A 82 -60.86 13.13 -24.92
C GLY A 82 -62.07 12.22 -24.84
N ARG A 83 -62.09 11.14 -25.64
CA ARG A 83 -63.17 10.14 -25.59
C ARG A 83 -63.29 9.49 -24.21
N ALA A 84 -62.18 9.10 -23.59
CA ALA A 84 -62.17 8.48 -22.27
C ALA A 84 -62.64 9.43 -21.14
N LEU A 85 -62.46 10.75 -21.31
CA LEU A 85 -62.99 11.75 -20.38
C LEU A 85 -64.50 11.96 -20.57
N VAL A 86 -64.99 12.00 -21.82
CA VAL A 86 -66.42 12.17 -22.14
C VAL A 86 -67.25 10.95 -21.70
N THR A 87 -66.70 9.73 -21.79
CA THR A 87 -67.39 8.50 -21.35
C THR A 87 -67.16 8.16 -19.87
N ALA A 88 -66.49 9.02 -19.09
CA ALA A 88 -66.17 8.76 -17.70
C ALA A 88 -67.40 8.80 -16.78
N VAL A 89 -67.84 7.62 -16.31
CA VAL A 89 -69.01 7.47 -15.43
C VAL A 89 -68.81 7.96 -13.98
N SER A 90 -67.64 8.45 -13.63
CA SER A 90 -67.34 9.00 -12.29
C SER A 90 -66.14 9.96 -12.31
N THR A 91 -66.00 10.78 -11.27
CA THR A 91 -64.84 11.66 -11.07
C THR A 91 -63.52 10.89 -10.90
N ALA A 92 -63.57 9.64 -10.42
CA ALA A 92 -62.41 8.75 -10.38
C ALA A 92 -62.01 8.28 -11.80
N ALA A 93 -62.98 7.82 -12.59
CA ALA A 93 -62.75 7.45 -14.00
C ALA A 93 -62.22 8.64 -14.83
N ALA A 94 -62.78 9.84 -14.61
CA ALA A 94 -62.36 11.07 -15.26
C ALA A 94 -60.90 11.43 -14.91
N ARG A 95 -60.52 11.36 -13.63
CA ARG A 95 -59.12 11.57 -13.20
C ARG A 95 -58.17 10.56 -13.83
N THR A 96 -58.53 9.28 -13.85
CA THR A 96 -57.72 8.24 -14.51
C THR A 96 -57.57 8.48 -16.02
N ALA A 97 -58.64 8.90 -16.70
CA ALA A 97 -58.61 9.20 -18.13
C ALA A 97 -57.58 10.28 -18.51
N ILE A 98 -57.36 11.27 -17.64
CA ILE A 98 -56.35 12.34 -17.81
C ILE A 98 -55.03 12.07 -17.06
N GLY A 99 -54.79 10.84 -16.60
CA GLY A 99 -53.54 10.43 -15.94
C GLY A 99 -53.37 10.87 -14.49
N LEU A 100 -54.39 11.48 -13.88
CA LEU A 100 -54.41 11.97 -12.50
C LEU A 100 -54.99 10.96 -11.49
N GLY A 101 -55.05 9.67 -11.83
CA GLY A 101 -55.63 8.63 -10.98
C GLY A 101 -54.94 8.48 -9.61
N ASN A 102 -53.63 8.80 -9.53
CA ASN A 102 -52.84 8.79 -8.29
C ASN A 102 -52.86 10.14 -7.54
N VAL A 103 -53.54 11.17 -8.06
CA VAL A 103 -53.61 12.48 -7.41
C VAL A 103 -54.73 12.50 -6.40
N ASP A 104 -54.35 12.45 -5.13
CA ASP A 104 -55.26 12.67 -4.02
C ASP A 104 -55.46 14.17 -3.74
N ASN A 105 -56.69 14.57 -3.44
CA ASN A 105 -57.07 15.96 -3.16
C ASN A 105 -57.18 16.23 -1.66
N THR A 106 -56.24 15.66 -0.90
CA THR A 106 -56.12 15.89 0.54
C THR A 106 -55.48 17.25 0.79
N SER A 107 -56.15 18.09 1.59
CA SER A 107 -55.68 19.42 2.00
C SER A 107 -54.29 19.36 2.64
N ASP A 108 -53.45 20.39 2.46
CA ASP A 108 -52.05 20.37 2.92
C ASP A 108 -51.86 19.93 4.38
N ALA A 109 -52.74 20.36 5.29
CA ALA A 109 -52.71 19.98 6.71
C ALA A 109 -52.93 18.48 6.99
N ASN A 110 -53.55 17.75 6.05
CA ASN A 110 -53.89 16.33 6.17
C ASN A 110 -52.98 15.45 5.30
N LYS A 111 -52.04 16.02 4.53
CA LYS A 111 -51.13 15.24 3.69
C LYS A 111 -50.19 14.41 4.59
N PRO A 112 -50.07 13.08 4.40
CA PRO A 112 -49.14 12.29 5.18
C PRO A 112 -47.70 12.71 4.87
N ILE A 113 -46.90 12.92 5.90
CA ILE A 113 -45.45 13.12 5.70
C ILE A 113 -44.79 11.79 5.33
N SER A 114 -43.73 11.84 4.54
CA SER A 114 -43.00 10.63 4.15
C SER A 114 -42.31 10.00 5.37
N THR A 115 -42.15 8.67 5.39
CA THR A 115 -41.41 7.96 6.44
C THR A 115 -40.01 8.53 6.63
N ALA A 116 -39.31 8.87 5.53
CA ALA A 116 -37.99 9.49 5.59
C ALA A 116 -38.01 10.88 6.25
N THR A 117 -39.07 11.66 6.03
CA THR A 117 -39.28 12.96 6.70
C THR A 117 -39.54 12.78 8.19
N GLN A 118 -40.37 11.80 8.58
CA GLN A 118 -40.64 11.48 9.99
C GLN A 118 -39.35 11.06 10.70
N THR A 119 -38.60 10.08 10.17
CA THR A 119 -37.33 9.64 10.77
C THR A 119 -36.31 10.78 10.89
N ALA A 120 -36.26 11.71 9.92
CA ALA A 120 -35.38 12.87 9.98
C ALA A 120 -35.82 13.93 11.03
N LEU A 121 -37.12 14.00 11.36
CA LEU A 121 -37.68 14.82 12.43
C LEU A 121 -37.45 14.19 13.81
N ASP A 122 -37.66 12.88 13.94
CA ASP A 122 -37.48 12.13 15.19
C ASP A 122 -36.03 12.19 15.70
N ALA A 123 -35.07 12.41 14.79
CA ALA A 123 -33.66 12.61 15.11
C ALA A 123 -33.29 14.05 15.54
N LYS A 124 -34.26 14.98 15.65
CA LYS A 124 -34.05 16.36 16.13
C LYS A 124 -34.40 16.48 17.61
N GLN A 125 -33.60 17.29 18.33
CA GLN A 125 -33.89 17.65 19.71
C GLN A 125 -35.14 18.54 19.79
N SER A 126 -36.06 18.27 20.70
CA SER A 126 -37.27 19.08 20.84
C SER A 126 -36.98 20.37 21.58
N THR A 127 -37.48 21.51 21.09
CA THR A 127 -37.33 22.80 21.77
C THR A 127 -37.98 22.83 23.16
N SER A 128 -38.97 21.97 23.43
CA SER A 128 -39.60 21.81 24.74
C SER A 128 -38.69 21.20 25.81
N GLU A 129 -37.63 20.51 25.41
CA GLU A 129 -36.67 19.86 26.31
C GLU A 129 -35.50 20.80 26.69
N LYS A 130 -35.35 21.93 25.99
CA LYS A 130 -34.26 22.89 26.22
C LYS A 130 -34.45 23.63 27.54
N GLY A 131 -33.59 23.33 28.52
CA GLY A 131 -33.63 23.92 29.86
C GLY A 131 -34.74 23.38 30.76
N SER A 132 -35.44 22.33 30.32
CA SER A 132 -36.48 21.63 31.08
C SER A 132 -35.88 20.53 31.95
N ALA A 133 -36.55 20.18 33.06
CA ALA A 133 -36.18 19.03 33.86
C ALA A 133 -36.25 17.73 33.03
N ASN A 134 -35.27 16.85 33.19
CA ASN A 134 -35.04 15.64 32.38
C ASN A 134 -34.75 15.90 30.87
N GLY A 135 -34.64 17.16 30.45
CA GLY A 135 -34.21 17.55 29.11
C GLY A 135 -32.71 17.84 29.04
N TYR A 136 -32.32 18.76 28.16
CA TYR A 136 -30.93 19.15 27.94
C TYR A 136 -30.65 20.60 28.36
N ALA A 137 -29.41 20.88 28.78
CA ALA A 137 -29.00 22.21 29.19
C ALA A 137 -29.15 23.24 28.06
N SER A 138 -29.57 24.45 28.43
CA SER A 138 -29.55 25.60 27.52
C SER A 138 -28.18 26.27 27.52
N LEU A 139 -27.89 27.06 26.49
CA LEU A 139 -26.74 27.97 26.45
C LEU A 139 -27.21 29.43 26.44
N ASP A 140 -26.46 30.29 27.10
CA ASP A 140 -26.58 31.75 27.05
C ASP A 140 -25.98 32.35 25.75
N SER A 141 -26.02 33.68 25.63
CA SER A 141 -25.45 34.41 24.48
C SER A 141 -23.92 34.32 24.36
N GLY A 142 -23.22 33.82 25.40
CA GLY A 142 -21.79 33.52 25.40
C GLY A 142 -21.46 32.05 25.16
N GLY A 143 -22.46 31.21 24.88
CA GLY A 143 -22.29 29.77 24.64
C GLY A 143 -22.07 28.95 25.91
N LYS A 144 -22.42 29.46 27.10
CA LYS A 144 -22.23 28.79 28.39
C LYS A 144 -23.56 28.33 28.98
N ILE A 145 -23.54 27.31 29.84
CA ILE A 145 -24.73 26.90 30.60
C ILE A 145 -25.09 28.01 31.60
N PRO A 146 -26.31 28.56 31.60
CA PRO A 146 -26.73 29.56 32.58
C PRO A 146 -26.61 29.03 34.01
N GLN A 147 -26.10 29.85 34.94
CA GLN A 147 -25.87 29.45 36.33
C GLN A 147 -27.12 28.91 37.03
N ALA A 148 -28.32 29.35 36.65
CA ALA A 148 -29.60 28.84 37.15
C ALA A 148 -29.89 27.36 36.82
N GLN A 149 -29.16 26.76 35.87
CA GLN A 149 -29.21 25.33 35.54
C GLN A 149 -28.06 24.53 36.21
N LEU A 150 -27.18 25.20 36.94
CA LEU A 150 -26.14 24.56 37.74
C LEU A 150 -26.62 24.42 39.20
N PRO A 151 -26.36 23.30 39.89
CA PRO A 151 -26.61 23.19 41.32
C PRO A 151 -25.84 24.25 42.12
N ALA A 152 -26.42 24.71 43.23
CA ALA A 152 -25.89 25.79 44.05
C ALA A 152 -24.67 25.40 44.93
N ILE A 153 -23.63 24.84 44.32
CA ILE A 153 -22.28 24.72 44.87
C ILE A 153 -21.28 25.02 43.73
N ALA A 154 -20.86 26.28 43.66
CA ALA A 154 -19.66 26.67 42.94
C ALA A 154 -18.77 27.44 43.93
N ILE A 155 -17.50 27.03 44.04
CA ILE A 155 -16.48 27.84 44.69
C ILE A 155 -16.26 29.02 43.73
N THR A 156 -16.88 30.17 44.03
CA THR A 156 -17.20 31.17 42.99
C THR A 156 -16.06 32.16 42.79
N GLU A 157 -15.54 32.76 43.87
CA GLU A 157 -14.42 33.69 43.82
C GLU A 157 -13.41 33.47 44.96
N TYR A 158 -12.12 33.74 44.68
CA TYR A 158 -11.07 33.79 45.68
C TYR A 158 -10.87 35.23 46.16
N LEU A 159 -11.26 35.50 47.41
CA LEU A 159 -11.25 36.83 48.03
C LEU A 159 -9.86 37.24 48.56
N GLY A 160 -8.84 36.40 48.38
CA GLY A 160 -7.45 36.69 48.74
C GLY A 160 -6.99 36.08 50.07
N SER A 161 -5.75 36.42 50.44
CA SER A 161 -5.14 36.04 51.72
C SER A 161 -5.31 37.17 52.73
N VAL A 162 -5.80 36.86 53.94
CA VAL A 162 -6.00 37.83 55.02
C VAL A 162 -5.23 37.44 56.28
N ALA A 163 -4.74 38.45 57.00
CA ALA A 163 -3.80 38.25 58.10
C ALA A 163 -4.40 37.61 59.36
N ASN A 164 -5.72 37.75 59.57
CA ASN A 164 -6.40 37.33 60.80
C ASN A 164 -7.94 37.28 60.59
N GLN A 165 -8.66 36.81 61.62
CA GLN A 165 -10.13 36.75 61.63
C GLN A 165 -10.82 38.10 61.37
N ALA A 166 -10.34 39.22 61.93
CA ALA A 166 -11.00 40.52 61.74
C ALA A 166 -10.93 40.98 60.27
N ALA A 167 -9.80 40.74 59.61
CA ALA A 167 -9.64 41.00 58.18
C ALA A 167 -10.50 40.05 57.31
N MET A 168 -10.71 38.80 57.73
CA MET A 168 -11.64 37.85 57.06
C MET A 168 -13.10 38.34 57.13
N LEU A 169 -13.56 38.79 58.29
CA LEU A 169 -14.94 39.28 58.47
C LEU A 169 -15.18 40.66 57.83
N ALA A 170 -14.13 41.33 57.35
CA ALA A 170 -14.24 42.56 56.56
C ALA A 170 -14.38 42.29 55.04
N LEU A 171 -14.24 41.04 54.59
CA LEU A 171 -14.41 40.67 53.19
C LEU A 171 -15.89 40.71 52.77
N SER A 172 -16.15 41.25 51.58
CA SER A 172 -17.45 41.15 50.92
C SER A 172 -17.41 39.99 49.92
N GLY A 173 -18.37 39.07 50.01
CA GLY A 173 -18.47 37.89 49.17
C GLY A 173 -19.80 37.16 49.35
N GLN A 174 -20.06 36.16 48.52
CA GLN A 174 -21.26 35.34 48.52
C GLN A 174 -20.96 33.92 48.99
N LYS A 175 -22.01 33.15 49.27
CA LYS A 175 -21.89 31.74 49.67
C LYS A 175 -21.17 30.94 48.58
N GLY A 176 -20.04 30.34 48.93
CA GLY A 176 -19.15 29.63 48.01
C GLY A 176 -17.80 30.34 47.80
N ASP A 177 -17.71 31.65 48.06
CA ASP A 177 -16.43 32.36 47.98
C ASP A 177 -15.53 31.99 49.17
N TRP A 178 -14.21 32.15 48.98
CA TRP A 178 -13.22 31.66 49.94
C TRP A 178 -12.01 32.59 50.06
N CYS A 179 -11.35 32.52 51.21
CA CYS A 179 -10.09 33.22 51.50
C CYS A 179 -9.11 32.30 52.22
N ILE A 180 -7.83 32.67 52.23
CA ILE A 180 -6.81 32.02 53.07
C ILE A 180 -6.57 32.89 54.31
N ARG A 181 -6.57 32.29 55.50
CA ARG A 181 -6.25 32.98 56.75
C ARG A 181 -4.84 32.60 57.21
N SER A 182 -3.88 33.51 57.06
CA SER A 182 -2.46 33.18 57.27
C SER A 182 -2.09 32.92 58.73
N ASP A 183 -2.89 33.42 59.68
CA ASP A 183 -2.76 33.15 61.13
C ASP A 183 -2.95 31.67 61.50
N THR A 184 -3.65 30.92 60.66
CA THR A 184 -4.09 29.53 60.94
C THR A 184 -3.76 28.56 59.81
N GLY A 185 -3.20 29.05 58.69
CA GLY A 185 -2.88 28.23 57.51
C GLY A 185 -4.10 27.59 56.85
N ALA A 186 -5.31 28.05 57.18
CA ALA A 186 -6.56 27.40 56.79
C ALA A 186 -7.26 28.16 55.65
N VAL A 187 -7.90 27.40 54.77
CA VAL A 187 -8.89 27.92 53.82
C VAL A 187 -10.22 28.08 54.55
N TRP A 188 -10.84 29.25 54.42
CA TRP A 188 -12.18 29.51 54.94
C TRP A 188 -13.12 29.79 53.77
N ILE A 189 -14.30 29.15 53.77
CA ILE A 189 -15.34 29.32 52.76
C ILE A 189 -16.59 29.93 53.39
N ILE A 190 -17.25 30.86 52.69
CA ILE A 190 -18.54 31.41 53.10
C ILE A 190 -19.60 30.32 52.88
N SER A 191 -20.17 29.80 53.97
CA SER A 191 -21.21 28.78 53.98
C SER A 191 -22.58 29.30 54.43
N GLY A 192 -22.61 30.44 55.15
CA GLY A 192 -23.80 31.19 55.54
C GLY A 192 -24.18 32.30 54.56
N THR A 193 -24.94 33.30 55.03
CA THR A 193 -25.51 34.38 54.21
C THR A 193 -24.91 35.77 54.48
N ASP A 194 -24.14 35.96 55.55
CA ASP A 194 -23.55 37.24 55.92
C ASP A 194 -22.06 37.07 56.29
N PRO A 195 -21.10 37.43 55.41
CA PRO A 195 -19.67 37.25 55.68
C PRO A 195 -19.12 38.11 56.81
N ALA A 196 -19.86 39.11 57.31
CA ALA A 196 -19.44 39.87 58.50
C ALA A 196 -19.50 39.02 59.79
N LEU A 197 -20.22 37.89 59.76
CA LEU A 197 -20.40 36.99 60.91
C LEU A 197 -19.54 35.73 60.76
N LEU A 198 -18.75 35.40 61.79
CA LEU A 198 -17.93 34.18 61.82
C LEU A 198 -18.75 32.90 61.61
N GLY A 199 -20.01 32.87 62.05
CA GLY A 199 -20.92 31.74 61.85
C GLY A 199 -21.31 31.50 60.38
N SER A 200 -21.07 32.46 59.48
CA SER A 200 -21.22 32.28 58.03
C SER A 200 -19.98 31.72 57.36
N TRP A 201 -18.88 31.52 58.08
CA TRP A 201 -17.63 30.97 57.55
C TRP A 201 -17.39 29.56 58.09
N THR A 202 -16.92 28.66 57.23
CA THR A 202 -16.49 27.32 57.61
C THR A 202 -15.04 27.12 57.22
N ALA A 203 -14.21 26.71 58.18
CA ALA A 203 -12.83 26.35 57.91
C ALA A 203 -12.78 24.99 57.22
N MET A 204 -12.20 24.93 56.01
CA MET A 204 -11.65 23.69 55.48
C MET A 204 -10.28 23.47 56.14
N SER A 205 -10.30 22.79 57.29
CA SER A 205 -9.07 22.27 57.87
C SER A 205 -8.52 21.20 56.92
N TYR A 206 -7.29 21.38 56.46
CA TYR A 206 -6.49 20.26 55.96
C TYR A 206 -6.36 19.22 57.09
N PRO A 207 -6.21 17.92 56.79
CA PRO A 207 -5.80 16.96 57.82
C PRO A 207 -4.51 17.46 58.48
N ALA A 208 -4.43 17.34 59.81
CA ALA A 208 -3.23 17.71 60.56
C ALA A 208 -2.01 17.04 59.93
N SER A 209 -0.92 17.80 59.77
CA SER A 209 0.29 17.30 59.12
C SER A 209 0.71 15.96 59.73
N PRO A 210 0.89 14.87 58.95
CA PRO A 210 1.18 13.55 59.51
C PRO A 210 2.44 13.51 60.40
N VAL A 211 3.35 14.46 60.17
CA VAL A 211 4.52 14.71 61.01
C VAL A 211 4.21 15.90 61.93
N THR A 212 3.94 15.59 63.20
CA THR A 212 3.72 16.60 64.26
C THR A 212 5.02 17.09 64.90
N SER A 213 6.11 16.33 64.76
CA SER A 213 7.44 16.68 65.26
C SER A 213 8.53 15.93 64.51
N VAL A 214 9.75 16.47 64.48
CA VAL A 214 10.96 15.76 64.02
C VAL A 214 11.91 15.68 65.22
N ALA A 215 12.30 14.46 65.60
CA ALA A 215 13.07 14.19 66.83
C ALA A 215 12.48 14.84 68.11
N GLY A 216 11.15 14.97 68.19
CA GLY A 216 10.45 15.61 69.32
C GLY A 216 10.43 17.15 69.28
N ARG A 217 11.06 17.78 68.29
CA ARG A 217 11.07 19.24 68.08
C ARG A 217 9.90 19.69 67.21
N THR A 218 9.39 20.89 67.45
CA THR A 218 8.26 21.52 66.71
C THR A 218 8.60 22.96 66.32
N GLY A 219 7.94 23.51 65.31
CA GLY A 219 8.26 24.85 64.77
C GLY A 219 9.45 24.81 63.79
N ASP A 220 10.29 25.84 63.81
CA ASP A 220 11.53 25.89 63.01
C ASP A 220 12.56 24.89 63.55
N VAL A 221 12.62 23.70 62.95
CA VAL A 221 13.48 22.61 63.42
C VAL A 221 14.90 22.74 62.85
N THR A 222 15.83 23.20 63.69
CA THR A 222 17.27 22.96 63.49
C THR A 222 17.65 21.63 64.13
N ILE A 223 18.17 20.70 63.34
CA ILE A 223 18.60 19.36 63.77
C ILE A 223 20.06 19.39 64.27
N SER A 224 20.33 18.67 65.35
CA SER A 224 21.67 18.39 65.90
C SER A 224 22.03 16.91 65.76
N SER A 225 23.29 16.55 66.04
CA SER A 225 23.73 15.16 66.09
C SER A 225 23.08 14.34 67.21
N GLU A 226 22.55 15.00 68.26
CA GLU A 226 21.84 14.32 69.36
C GLU A 226 20.49 13.76 68.89
N ASP A 227 19.80 14.52 68.02
CA ASP A 227 18.50 14.17 67.43
C ASP A 227 18.56 12.91 66.54
N VAL A 228 19.76 12.51 66.10
CA VAL A 228 20.02 11.34 65.24
C VAL A 228 21.04 10.35 65.84
N SER A 229 21.26 10.44 67.16
CA SER A 229 22.29 9.70 67.92
C SER A 229 22.24 8.16 67.80
N GLY A 230 21.10 7.58 67.39
CA GLY A 230 20.96 6.15 67.09
C GLY A 230 21.81 5.64 65.91
N LEU A 231 22.38 6.54 65.09
CA LEU A 231 23.29 6.21 63.98
C LEU A 231 24.76 6.04 64.42
N GLY A 232 25.07 6.18 65.71
CA GLY A 232 26.43 6.04 66.23
C GLY A 232 27.37 7.12 65.67
N THR A 233 28.60 6.76 65.29
CA THR A 233 29.57 7.73 64.75
C THR A 233 29.09 8.40 63.45
N ALA A 234 28.18 7.78 62.69
CA ALA A 234 27.65 8.36 61.46
C ALA A 234 26.76 9.59 61.71
N ALA A 235 26.33 9.83 62.96
CA ALA A 235 25.61 11.04 63.37
C ALA A 235 26.50 12.30 63.50
N THR A 236 27.81 12.13 63.64
CA THR A 236 28.76 13.20 64.04
C THR A 236 29.98 13.32 63.14
N THR A 237 30.15 12.44 62.17
CA THR A 237 31.37 12.37 61.35
C THR A 237 31.02 12.65 59.90
N ASP A 238 31.72 13.61 59.28
CA ASP A 238 31.53 13.92 57.86
C ASP A 238 31.60 12.67 56.99
N ALA A 239 30.80 12.61 55.92
CA ALA A 239 30.80 11.50 54.97
C ALA A 239 32.21 11.23 54.39
N THR A 240 33.02 12.28 54.27
CA THR A 240 34.43 12.22 53.84
C THR A 240 35.38 11.54 54.84
N ALA A 241 34.95 11.16 56.04
CA ALA A 241 35.76 10.39 56.99
C ALA A 241 35.61 8.87 56.82
N TYR A 242 34.47 8.43 56.27
CA TYR A 242 34.25 7.03 55.88
C TYR A 242 34.80 6.73 54.49
N ALA A 243 34.81 7.74 53.63
CA ALA A 243 35.48 7.73 52.33
C ALA A 243 36.21 9.06 52.11
N THR A 244 37.41 9.20 52.68
CA THR A 244 38.32 10.28 52.27
C THR A 244 38.66 10.13 50.79
N ALA A 245 39.01 11.21 50.10
CA ALA A 245 39.50 11.13 48.72
C ALA A 245 40.71 10.16 48.59
N ALA A 246 41.51 10.01 49.66
CA ALA A 246 42.58 9.04 49.74
C ALA A 246 42.08 7.58 49.86
N GLN A 247 41.06 7.31 50.68
CA GLN A 247 40.42 5.98 50.75
C GLN A 247 39.66 5.64 49.47
N GLY A 248 39.00 6.62 48.83
CA GLY A 248 38.40 6.47 47.50
C GLY A 248 39.42 6.08 46.46
N ALA A 249 40.52 6.85 46.33
CA ALA A 249 41.63 6.50 45.44
C ALA A 249 42.24 5.12 45.76
N THR A 250 42.31 4.74 47.03
CA THR A 250 42.77 3.41 47.44
C THR A 250 41.80 2.31 46.99
N ALA A 251 40.48 2.52 47.11
CA ALA A 251 39.44 1.59 46.68
C ALA A 251 39.31 1.49 45.14
N ASP A 252 39.49 2.60 44.43
CA ASP A 252 39.53 2.64 42.96
C ASP A 252 40.77 1.92 42.41
N SER A 253 41.89 1.94 43.15
CA SER A 253 43.10 1.16 42.86
C SER A 253 43.07 -0.28 43.42
N ALA A 254 42.08 -0.62 44.25
CA ALA A 254 42.01 -1.94 44.86
C ALA A 254 41.63 -2.98 43.81
N VAL A 255 42.45 -4.04 43.71
CA VAL A 255 42.28 -5.09 42.70
C VAL A 255 40.92 -5.78 42.87
N GLN A 256 40.00 -5.45 41.98
CA GLN A 256 38.67 -6.04 41.95
C GLN A 256 38.77 -7.55 41.66
N PRO A 257 38.01 -8.41 42.37
CA PRO A 257 38.16 -9.88 42.29
C PRO A 257 37.81 -10.50 40.93
N ALA A 258 37.40 -9.70 39.95
CA ALA A 258 37.11 -10.12 38.58
C ALA A 258 38.34 -10.23 37.65
N ARG A 259 39.53 -9.76 38.06
CA ARG A 259 40.77 -9.85 37.26
C ARG A 259 41.68 -11.01 37.71
N SER A 260 41.18 -12.25 37.61
CA SER A 260 42.01 -13.45 37.79
C SER A 260 42.68 -13.87 36.48
N VAL A 261 44.00 -14.09 36.49
CA VAL A 261 44.72 -14.75 35.39
C VAL A 261 44.82 -16.24 35.71
N ALA A 262 43.84 -17.02 35.27
CA ALA A 262 43.81 -18.47 35.50
C ALA A 262 44.75 -19.20 34.51
N THR A 263 45.91 -19.65 34.99
CA THR A 263 46.87 -20.45 34.21
C THR A 263 46.99 -21.87 34.77
N GLN A 264 47.16 -22.87 33.90
CA GLN A 264 47.46 -24.25 34.32
C GLN A 264 48.94 -24.47 34.71
N HIS A 265 49.80 -23.47 34.50
CA HIS A 265 51.25 -23.53 34.79
C HIS A 265 51.73 -22.19 35.38
N SER A 266 52.87 -22.21 36.08
CA SER A 266 53.34 -21.10 36.94
C SER A 266 53.62 -19.78 36.20
N ILE A 267 53.00 -18.71 36.70
CA ILE A 267 53.56 -17.35 36.62
C ILE A 267 54.38 -17.13 37.90
N THR A 268 55.71 -17.13 37.79
CA THR A 268 56.61 -16.94 38.94
C THR A 268 57.16 -15.52 38.97
N GLY A 269 56.66 -14.71 39.91
CA GLY A 269 57.14 -13.36 40.20
C GLY A 269 56.10 -12.59 40.99
N GLY A 270 56.46 -12.07 42.17
CA GLY A 270 55.65 -11.08 42.88
C GLY A 270 55.94 -9.69 42.32
N GLY A 271 54.89 -8.92 42.02
CA GLY A 271 55.03 -7.58 41.47
C GLY A 271 53.71 -6.81 41.54
N ASP A 272 53.80 -5.49 41.59
CA ASP A 272 52.65 -4.60 41.66
C ASP A 272 51.84 -4.60 40.34
N LEU A 273 50.53 -4.79 40.47
CA LEU A 273 49.54 -4.84 39.39
C LEU A 273 48.66 -3.58 39.31
N SER A 274 49.04 -2.50 40.01
CA SER A 274 48.34 -1.21 40.07
C SER A 274 48.18 -0.45 38.74
N ALA A 275 48.80 -0.91 37.66
CA ALA A 275 48.72 -0.32 36.32
C ALA A 275 48.61 -1.42 35.27
N ASP A 276 48.01 -1.12 34.12
CA ASP A 276 47.88 -2.10 33.03
C ASP A 276 49.25 -2.66 32.62
N ARG A 277 49.34 -3.99 32.58
CA ARG A 277 50.55 -4.74 32.18
C ARG A 277 50.26 -5.52 30.90
N THR A 278 51.08 -5.31 29.88
CA THR A 278 51.09 -6.18 28.70
C THR A 278 51.74 -7.53 29.07
N LEU A 279 50.98 -8.62 28.98
CA LEU A 279 51.57 -9.97 29.03
C LEU A 279 52.29 -10.23 27.71
N ALA A 280 53.60 -10.04 27.70
CA ALA A 280 54.48 -10.39 26.58
C ALA A 280 55.08 -11.79 26.77
N LEU A 281 55.29 -12.50 25.68
CA LEU A 281 56.04 -13.76 25.69
C LEU A 281 57.56 -13.48 25.78
N VAL A 282 58.36 -14.49 26.13
CA VAL A 282 59.83 -14.33 26.25
C VAL A 282 60.44 -14.12 24.87
N ASN A 283 61.11 -12.99 24.66
CA ASN A 283 61.59 -12.54 23.34
C ASN A 283 60.45 -12.28 22.32
N ASP A 284 59.29 -11.84 22.80
CA ASP A 284 58.22 -11.36 21.92
C ASP A 284 58.68 -10.14 21.09
N THR A 285 58.14 -10.02 19.88
CA THR A 285 58.51 -8.99 18.89
C THR A 285 57.26 -8.58 18.16
N ALA A 286 56.94 -7.28 18.17
CA ALA A 286 55.66 -6.73 17.68
C ALA A 286 55.36 -6.93 16.17
N SER A 287 56.30 -7.49 15.41
CA SER A 287 56.13 -7.85 13.99
C SER A 287 57.04 -9.05 13.67
N PRO A 288 56.65 -10.29 14.00
CA PRO A 288 57.51 -11.46 13.83
C PRO A 288 57.66 -11.91 12.37
N GLY A 289 56.86 -11.34 11.46
CA GLY A 289 56.74 -11.74 10.06
C GLY A 289 55.62 -12.75 9.83
N ASN A 290 55.38 -13.08 8.56
CA ASN A 290 54.31 -14.02 8.19
C ASN A 290 54.67 -15.46 8.60
N ASN A 291 53.65 -16.27 8.89
CA ASN A 291 53.76 -17.71 9.16
C ASN A 291 54.79 -18.08 10.25
N LYS A 292 54.74 -17.37 11.39
CA LYS A 292 55.53 -17.71 12.58
C LYS A 292 54.67 -18.36 13.67
N VAL A 293 55.25 -19.35 14.34
CA VAL A 293 54.73 -19.95 15.57
C VAL A 293 55.64 -19.61 16.74
N TYR A 294 55.10 -19.41 17.93
CA TYR A 294 55.91 -19.16 19.12
C TYR A 294 56.28 -20.48 19.81
N GLY A 295 57.57 -20.75 20.02
CA GLY A 295 58.04 -22.03 20.56
C GLY A 295 59.51 -22.02 21.01
N THR A 296 60.09 -23.21 21.15
CA THR A 296 61.52 -23.43 21.47
C THR A 296 62.27 -24.05 20.30
N ASP A 297 63.49 -23.61 20.05
CA ASP A 297 64.41 -24.34 19.16
C ASP A 297 65.12 -25.51 19.86
N GLY A 298 65.98 -26.23 19.12
CA GLY A 298 66.74 -27.38 19.62
C GLY A 298 67.75 -27.07 20.74
N SER A 299 67.98 -25.80 21.07
CA SER A 299 68.76 -25.37 22.26
C SER A 299 67.87 -25.00 23.46
N GLY A 300 66.55 -25.05 23.30
CA GLY A 300 65.57 -24.64 24.30
C GLY A 300 65.29 -23.12 24.34
N ALA A 301 65.85 -22.34 23.41
CA ALA A 301 65.63 -20.89 23.38
C ALA A 301 64.23 -20.55 22.86
N ARG A 302 63.49 -19.81 23.67
CA ARG A 302 62.09 -19.39 23.43
C ARG A 302 62.02 -18.17 22.52
N GLY A 303 61.06 -18.16 21.60
CA GLY A 303 60.75 -17.02 20.73
C GLY A 303 59.87 -17.41 19.53
N TRP A 304 59.62 -16.44 18.64
CA TRP A 304 58.98 -16.69 17.35
C TRP A 304 59.91 -17.49 16.42
N LYS A 305 59.38 -18.56 15.81
CA LYS A 305 60.05 -19.49 14.88
C LYS A 305 59.19 -19.67 13.63
N ASP A 306 59.77 -20.14 12.54
CA ASP A 306 59.01 -20.53 11.34
C ASP A 306 58.05 -21.69 11.63
N ASP A 307 56.84 -21.62 11.06
CA ASP A 307 55.79 -22.63 11.22
C ASP A 307 56.22 -23.99 10.62
N PRO A 308 56.31 -25.07 11.41
CA PRO A 308 56.65 -26.40 10.92
C PRO A 308 55.47 -27.09 10.22
N ALA A 309 55.17 -26.57 9.02
CA ALA A 309 54.31 -27.12 7.95
C ALA A 309 52.77 -27.10 8.13
N GLY A 310 52.12 -26.16 7.43
CA GLY A 310 50.70 -26.22 7.04
C GLY A 310 50.19 -24.86 6.48
N GLY A 311 49.72 -24.70 5.24
CA GLY A 311 49.25 -25.71 4.28
C GLY A 311 47.71 -25.75 4.24
N GLY A 312 47.05 -24.60 4.03
CA GLY A 312 45.58 -24.52 3.95
C GLY A 312 45.04 -25.27 2.73
N ALA A 313 44.46 -26.45 2.97
CA ALA A 313 43.89 -27.30 1.92
C ALA A 313 42.54 -26.75 1.41
N GLY A 314 42.59 -25.85 0.43
CA GLY A 314 41.48 -25.67 -0.52
C GLY A 314 41.33 -26.92 -1.38
N THR A 315 40.10 -27.25 -1.79
CA THR A 315 39.83 -28.37 -2.69
C THR A 315 40.55 -28.16 -4.02
N LYS A 316 41.37 -29.13 -4.47
CA LYS A 316 42.05 -29.04 -5.77
C LYS A 316 41.10 -29.04 -6.97
N THR A 317 39.88 -29.55 -6.81
CA THR A 317 38.84 -29.60 -7.83
C THR A 317 38.41 -28.20 -8.28
N LEU A 318 38.61 -27.93 -9.57
CA LEU A 318 38.25 -26.70 -10.26
C LEU A 318 36.82 -26.76 -10.82
N ALA A 319 36.43 -27.90 -11.39
CA ALA A 319 35.11 -28.14 -11.96
C ALA A 319 34.77 -29.64 -11.99
N VAL A 320 33.48 -29.97 -11.98
CA VAL A 320 32.97 -31.33 -12.19
C VAL A 320 31.85 -31.30 -13.21
N PHE A 321 31.96 -32.12 -14.25
CA PHE A 321 30.97 -32.24 -15.31
C PHE A 321 30.36 -33.64 -15.33
N ALA A 322 29.03 -33.69 -15.31
CA ALA A 322 28.26 -34.90 -15.58
C ALA A 322 28.01 -35.02 -17.09
N PRO A 323 27.69 -36.22 -17.61
CA PRO A 323 27.36 -36.44 -19.03
C PRO A 323 26.35 -35.42 -19.59
N GLY A 324 25.29 -35.10 -18.84
CA GLY A 324 24.27 -34.11 -19.22
C GLY A 324 24.76 -32.65 -19.34
N HIS A 325 26.03 -32.35 -19.05
CA HIS A 325 26.63 -31.03 -19.27
C HIS A 325 27.32 -30.91 -20.65
N ASN A 326 27.32 -31.97 -21.47
CA ASN A 326 27.94 -31.95 -22.80
C ASN A 326 27.21 -30.99 -23.75
N GLN A 327 27.99 -30.11 -24.38
CA GLN A 327 27.60 -29.31 -25.53
C GLN A 327 28.26 -29.95 -26.77
N PRO A 328 27.60 -30.93 -27.43
CA PRO A 328 28.24 -31.75 -28.44
C PRO A 328 28.75 -30.90 -29.63
N PRO A 329 29.94 -31.20 -30.18
CA PRO A 329 30.41 -30.55 -31.40
C PRO A 329 29.52 -30.89 -32.60
N ALA A 330 29.63 -30.11 -33.68
CA ALA A 330 28.74 -30.23 -34.85
C ALA A 330 28.81 -31.59 -35.60
N SER A 331 29.86 -32.37 -35.37
CA SER A 331 30.07 -33.71 -35.93
C SER A 331 31.04 -34.51 -35.03
N ALA A 332 31.06 -35.84 -35.16
CA ALA A 332 31.91 -36.74 -34.35
C ALA A 332 31.77 -36.46 -32.84
N TYR A 333 30.51 -36.43 -32.37
CA TYR A 333 30.17 -36.16 -30.98
C TYR A 333 29.79 -37.44 -30.26
N ALA A 334 30.28 -37.59 -29.03
CA ALA A 334 29.86 -38.69 -28.17
C ALA A 334 28.33 -38.62 -27.93
N THR A 335 27.65 -39.76 -28.06
CA THR A 335 26.18 -39.82 -28.06
C THR A 335 25.62 -40.10 -26.66
N PHE A 336 24.39 -39.67 -26.38
CA PHE A 336 23.76 -39.91 -25.07
C PHE A 336 23.10 -41.29 -24.99
N ASP A 337 23.48 -42.09 -23.99
CA ASP A 337 22.77 -43.32 -23.61
C ASP A 337 22.52 -43.40 -22.09
N THR A 338 21.82 -44.44 -21.64
CA THR A 338 21.52 -44.70 -20.23
C THR A 338 21.87 -46.12 -19.80
N ARG A 339 22.85 -46.25 -18.90
CA ARG A 339 23.20 -47.54 -18.28
C ARG A 339 22.56 -47.66 -16.90
N ASN A 340 21.62 -48.60 -16.75
CA ASN A 340 20.85 -48.80 -15.50
C ASN A 340 20.21 -47.49 -14.99
N SER A 341 19.59 -46.73 -15.90
CA SER A 341 19.00 -45.40 -15.64
C SER A 341 19.99 -44.29 -15.23
N ALA A 342 21.30 -44.51 -15.31
CA ALA A 342 22.30 -43.45 -15.21
C ALA A 342 22.70 -42.96 -16.61
N LEU A 343 22.62 -41.65 -16.83
CA LEU A 343 23.03 -41.02 -18.10
C LEU A 343 24.55 -41.16 -18.31
N VAL A 344 24.96 -41.54 -19.51
CA VAL A 344 26.35 -41.65 -19.97
C VAL A 344 26.53 -40.97 -21.32
N LEU A 345 27.78 -40.82 -21.76
CA LEU A 345 28.12 -40.45 -23.14
C LEU A 345 28.97 -41.55 -23.74
N ASP A 346 28.54 -42.10 -24.87
CA ASP A 346 29.20 -43.21 -25.55
C ASP A 346 30.16 -42.66 -26.60
N PHE A 347 31.38 -43.19 -26.59
CA PHE A 347 32.46 -42.87 -27.51
C PHE A 347 32.85 -44.14 -28.30
N ASP A 348 32.58 -44.12 -29.61
CA ASP A 348 32.87 -45.17 -30.59
C ASP A 348 34.34 -45.63 -30.59
N ASP A 349 34.59 -46.88 -31.02
CA ASP A 349 35.94 -47.49 -31.02
C ASP A 349 36.69 -47.38 -32.36
N ALA A 350 36.06 -46.87 -33.42
CA ALA A 350 36.63 -46.75 -34.75
C ALA A 350 36.84 -45.30 -35.21
N THR A 351 36.25 -44.33 -34.51
CA THR A 351 36.27 -42.89 -34.83
C THR A 351 36.69 -42.03 -33.64
N ASP A 352 37.27 -40.86 -33.93
CA ASP A 352 37.70 -39.90 -32.90
C ASP A 352 36.50 -39.04 -32.44
N GLU A 353 35.68 -39.57 -31.53
CA GLU A 353 34.51 -38.87 -31.00
C GLU A 353 34.82 -37.97 -29.79
N SER A 354 34.07 -36.88 -29.66
CA SER A 354 34.33 -35.81 -28.68
C SER A 354 33.10 -35.36 -27.89
N ALA A 355 33.32 -34.99 -26.63
CA ALA A 355 32.39 -34.21 -25.81
C ALA A 355 33.04 -32.87 -25.43
N VAL A 356 32.25 -31.80 -25.33
CA VAL A 356 32.74 -30.49 -24.89
C VAL A 356 31.94 -30.01 -23.68
N PHE A 357 32.64 -29.54 -22.66
CA PHE A 357 32.06 -29.01 -21.43
C PHE A 357 32.49 -27.55 -21.23
N VAL A 358 31.65 -26.75 -20.60
CA VAL A 358 31.89 -25.30 -20.45
C VAL A 358 31.82 -24.92 -18.99
N GLY A 359 32.78 -24.13 -18.52
CA GLY A 359 32.87 -23.70 -17.13
C GLY A 359 33.54 -22.34 -16.96
N VAL A 360 33.78 -22.00 -15.70
CA VAL A 360 34.57 -20.82 -15.28
C VAL A 360 35.63 -21.31 -14.30
N ILE A 361 36.87 -20.88 -14.48
CA ILE A 361 37.95 -21.17 -13.52
C ILE A 361 37.66 -20.41 -12.22
N PRO A 362 37.61 -21.07 -11.04
CA PRO A 362 37.37 -20.37 -9.77
C PRO A 362 38.34 -19.22 -9.50
N GLU A 363 37.87 -18.11 -8.93
CA GLU A 363 38.66 -16.88 -8.69
C GLU A 363 39.90 -17.11 -7.79
N GLY A 364 39.90 -18.16 -6.97
CA GLY A 364 41.04 -18.56 -6.12
C GLY A 364 41.97 -19.61 -6.72
N ALA A 365 41.79 -20.01 -7.98
CA ALA A 365 42.57 -21.08 -8.60
C ALA A 365 44.01 -20.64 -8.93
N VAL A 366 44.98 -21.52 -8.69
CA VAL A 366 46.38 -21.34 -9.10
C VAL A 366 46.71 -22.40 -10.15
N LEU A 367 46.92 -21.95 -11.39
CA LEU A 367 47.10 -22.84 -12.56
C LEU A 367 48.55 -22.91 -13.07
N THR A 368 49.51 -22.39 -12.31
CA THR A 368 50.94 -22.29 -12.68
C THR A 368 51.58 -23.64 -13.04
N SER A 369 51.01 -24.74 -12.57
CA SER A 369 51.49 -26.11 -12.84
C SER A 369 50.60 -26.90 -13.81
N GLY A 370 49.56 -26.28 -14.39
CA GLY A 370 48.59 -26.92 -15.28
C GLY A 370 47.31 -27.41 -14.60
N ILE A 371 46.51 -28.19 -15.34
CA ILE A 371 45.24 -28.79 -14.92
C ILE A 371 45.29 -30.31 -15.13
N ILE A 372 44.84 -31.08 -14.14
CA ILE A 372 44.57 -32.51 -14.30
C ILE A 372 43.12 -32.69 -14.73
N ALA A 373 42.91 -33.26 -15.91
CA ALA A 373 41.63 -33.80 -16.36
C ALA A 373 41.51 -35.27 -15.91
N SER A 374 40.67 -35.52 -14.90
CA SER A 374 40.34 -36.85 -14.39
C SER A 374 39.08 -37.35 -15.10
N VAL A 375 39.26 -38.07 -16.19
CA VAL A 375 38.22 -38.66 -17.04
C VAL A 375 37.72 -39.95 -16.40
N ARG A 376 36.47 -40.02 -15.96
CA ARG A 376 35.86 -41.19 -15.31
C ARG A 376 34.93 -41.90 -16.29
N TRP A 377 35.35 -43.06 -16.77
CA TRP A 377 34.71 -43.79 -17.87
C TRP A 377 34.64 -45.30 -17.59
N MET A 378 33.81 -46.02 -18.32
CA MET A 378 33.68 -47.48 -18.27
C MET A 378 33.46 -48.05 -19.67
N ALA A 379 33.74 -49.34 -19.89
CA ALA A 379 33.44 -49.97 -21.17
C ALA A 379 32.01 -50.49 -21.23
N THR A 380 31.32 -50.30 -22.36
CA THR A 380 29.97 -50.83 -22.61
C THR A 380 29.93 -52.34 -22.46
N THR A 381 30.92 -53.05 -23.02
CA THR A 381 31.02 -54.52 -22.91
C THR A 381 32.43 -55.07 -22.67
N ALA A 382 33.50 -54.36 -23.07
CA ALA A 382 34.87 -54.87 -22.94
C ALA A 382 35.34 -55.02 -21.48
N THR A 383 36.30 -55.94 -21.29
CA THR A 383 36.95 -56.22 -19.99
C THR A 383 38.48 -56.27 -20.09
N SER A 384 39.04 -55.83 -21.21
CA SER A 384 40.48 -55.78 -21.49
C SER A 384 40.77 -54.81 -22.62
N GLY A 385 42.00 -54.29 -22.67
CA GLY A 385 42.41 -53.25 -23.63
C GLY A 385 42.48 -51.87 -22.97
N ASN A 386 42.98 -50.89 -23.72
CA ASN A 386 43.15 -49.52 -23.28
C ASN A 386 42.31 -48.57 -24.13
N VAL A 387 41.89 -47.45 -23.53
CA VAL A 387 41.29 -46.30 -24.23
C VAL A 387 42.27 -45.13 -24.17
N ARG A 388 42.47 -44.44 -25.30
CA ARG A 388 43.32 -43.25 -25.40
C ARG A 388 42.42 -42.02 -25.36
N TRP A 389 42.62 -41.19 -24.33
CA TRP A 389 41.87 -39.96 -24.13
C TRP A 389 42.73 -38.75 -24.42
N ARG A 390 42.18 -37.78 -25.15
CA ARG A 390 42.72 -36.42 -25.27
C ARG A 390 41.92 -35.45 -24.42
N VAL A 391 42.60 -34.43 -23.90
CA VAL A 391 42.00 -33.19 -23.40
C VAL A 391 42.60 -32.00 -24.13
N ALA A 392 41.76 -31.06 -24.55
CA ALA A 392 42.18 -29.74 -25.02
C ALA A 392 41.33 -28.66 -24.36
N PHE A 393 41.92 -27.49 -24.13
CA PHE A 393 41.29 -26.34 -23.51
C PHE A 393 41.17 -25.19 -24.51
N GLU A 394 40.11 -24.41 -24.35
CA GLU A 394 39.88 -23.17 -25.07
C GLU A 394 39.43 -22.12 -24.05
N ARG A 395 40.07 -20.96 -24.08
CA ARG A 395 39.66 -19.81 -23.28
C ARG A 395 38.51 -19.10 -23.98
N GLY A 396 37.49 -18.72 -23.21
CA GLY A 396 36.30 -18.03 -23.70
C GLY A 396 36.52 -16.54 -24.04
N ASN A 397 37.65 -16.21 -24.68
CA ASN A 397 38.01 -14.88 -25.16
C ASN A 397 38.12 -14.78 -26.70
N THR A 398 37.80 -15.87 -27.41
CA THR A 398 37.75 -15.99 -28.87
C THR A 398 36.31 -16.02 -29.39
N ASP A 399 36.14 -16.03 -30.72
CA ASP A 399 34.84 -16.09 -31.39
C ASP A 399 34.27 -17.52 -31.31
N LEU A 400 33.08 -17.67 -30.74
CA LEU A 400 32.44 -18.98 -30.51
C LEU A 400 32.03 -19.68 -31.82
N ASP A 401 31.90 -18.94 -32.92
CA ASP A 401 31.67 -19.51 -34.26
C ASP A 401 32.93 -20.18 -34.86
N SER A 402 34.09 -20.11 -34.18
CA SER A 402 35.35 -20.75 -34.60
C SER A 402 36.12 -21.34 -33.41
N ASP A 403 36.03 -22.66 -33.23
CA ASP A 403 36.83 -23.43 -32.26
C ASP A 403 38.33 -23.07 -32.32
N SER A 404 38.92 -22.70 -31.18
CA SER A 404 40.32 -22.29 -31.01
C SER A 404 41.05 -23.07 -29.92
N PHE A 405 40.64 -24.32 -29.66
CA PHE A 405 41.26 -25.22 -28.68
C PHE A 405 42.78 -25.37 -28.87
N ASP A 406 43.49 -25.47 -27.75
CA ASP A 406 44.94 -25.62 -27.71
C ASP A 406 45.44 -27.02 -28.14
N THR A 407 46.77 -27.18 -28.10
CA THR A 407 47.40 -28.46 -28.45
C THR A 407 47.05 -29.53 -27.42
N ALA A 408 46.16 -30.44 -27.82
CA ALA A 408 45.62 -31.48 -26.96
C ALA A 408 46.71 -32.29 -26.25
N THR A 409 46.52 -32.51 -24.94
CA THR A 409 47.33 -33.43 -24.12
C THR A 409 46.63 -34.78 -24.02
N GLU A 410 47.39 -35.87 -24.00
CA GLU A 410 46.84 -37.22 -24.11
C GLU A 410 47.33 -38.16 -23.01
N ALA A 411 46.47 -39.08 -22.56
CA ALA A 411 46.88 -40.23 -21.77
C ALA A 411 46.04 -41.47 -22.08
N THR A 412 46.61 -42.64 -21.81
CA THR A 412 45.99 -43.95 -22.07
C THR A 412 45.60 -44.60 -20.75
N GLY A 413 44.36 -45.06 -20.62
CA GLY A 413 43.87 -45.80 -19.46
C GLY A 413 43.50 -47.23 -19.80
N ALA A 414 43.88 -48.19 -18.96
CA ALA A 414 43.39 -49.55 -19.06
C ALA A 414 41.91 -49.63 -18.66
N THR A 415 41.12 -50.37 -19.43
CA THR A 415 39.73 -50.66 -19.07
C THR A 415 39.65 -51.55 -17.85
N ASN A 416 38.52 -51.52 -17.14
CA ASN A 416 38.34 -52.35 -15.96
C ASN A 416 38.15 -53.82 -16.36
N GLY A 417 38.64 -54.75 -15.54
CA GLY A 417 38.43 -56.20 -15.72
C GLY A 417 36.96 -56.64 -15.60
N THR A 418 36.03 -55.73 -15.32
CA THR A 418 34.58 -55.95 -15.32
C THR A 418 33.88 -54.77 -15.99
N SER A 419 33.11 -55.05 -17.05
CA SER A 419 32.34 -54.04 -17.77
C SER A 419 31.32 -53.33 -16.86
N GLY A 420 31.12 -52.03 -17.08
CA GLY A 420 30.26 -51.19 -16.25
C GLY A 420 30.84 -50.76 -14.90
N ILE A 421 32.08 -51.17 -14.57
CA ILE A 421 32.83 -50.58 -13.45
C ILE A 421 33.68 -49.42 -13.98
N ALA A 422 33.42 -48.22 -13.46
CA ALA A 422 34.18 -47.03 -13.84
C ALA A 422 35.66 -47.13 -13.43
N THR A 423 36.54 -46.88 -14.39
CA THR A 423 37.96 -46.59 -14.21
C THR A 423 38.20 -45.08 -14.32
N THR A 424 39.44 -44.63 -14.15
CA THR A 424 39.79 -43.21 -14.25
C THR A 424 41.11 -43.04 -15.00
N THR A 425 41.10 -42.20 -16.03
CA THR A 425 42.31 -41.75 -16.73
C THR A 425 42.58 -40.32 -16.33
N GLU A 426 43.77 -40.05 -15.79
CA GLU A 426 44.20 -38.70 -15.42
C GLU A 426 45.18 -38.17 -16.46
N ILE A 427 44.85 -37.01 -17.05
CA ILE A 427 45.68 -36.32 -18.04
C ILE A 427 46.15 -35.00 -17.42
N ALA A 428 47.46 -34.84 -17.22
CA ALA A 428 48.05 -33.60 -16.70
C ALA A 428 48.40 -32.66 -17.87
N ALA A 429 47.50 -31.73 -18.17
CA ALA A 429 47.66 -30.73 -19.22
C ALA A 429 48.39 -29.49 -18.66
N THR A 430 49.59 -29.22 -19.17
CA THR A 430 50.35 -27.99 -18.86
C THR A 430 50.13 -26.89 -19.89
N ASN A 431 49.77 -27.26 -21.13
CA ASN A 431 49.12 -26.37 -22.08
C ASN A 431 47.63 -26.34 -21.71
N ILE A 432 47.12 -25.15 -21.40
CA ILE A 432 45.74 -24.90 -20.94
C ILE A 432 45.21 -23.58 -21.52
N ASP A 433 45.51 -23.30 -22.79
CA ASP A 433 45.18 -22.05 -23.52
C ASP A 433 45.39 -20.73 -22.72
N SER A 434 46.47 -20.66 -21.94
CA SER A 434 46.79 -19.54 -21.05
C SER A 434 45.67 -19.13 -20.07
N LEU A 435 44.83 -20.09 -19.67
CA LEU A 435 43.76 -19.90 -18.69
C LEU A 435 44.30 -19.40 -17.34
N VAL A 436 43.59 -18.43 -16.76
CA VAL A 436 43.81 -17.90 -15.41
C VAL A 436 42.52 -17.92 -14.59
N ALA A 437 42.62 -17.61 -13.31
CA ALA A 437 41.46 -17.52 -12.42
C ALA A 437 40.41 -16.50 -12.93
N GLY A 438 39.13 -16.89 -12.89
CA GLY A 438 38.01 -16.09 -13.39
C GLY A 438 37.69 -16.25 -14.88
N ASP A 439 38.54 -16.92 -15.68
CA ASP A 439 38.25 -17.14 -17.11
C ASP A 439 37.09 -18.11 -17.33
N THR A 440 36.20 -17.77 -18.26
CA THR A 440 35.34 -18.74 -18.95
C THR A 440 36.20 -19.67 -19.82
N PHE A 441 35.86 -20.94 -19.88
CA PHE A 441 36.59 -21.93 -20.70
C PHE A 441 35.66 -22.99 -21.29
N ARG A 442 36.07 -23.55 -22.42
CA ARG A 442 35.56 -24.81 -22.97
C ARG A 442 36.66 -25.86 -22.82
N VAL A 443 36.29 -27.08 -22.45
CA VAL A 443 37.20 -28.25 -22.40
C VAL A 443 36.64 -29.35 -23.27
N ARG A 444 37.45 -29.85 -24.20
CA ARG A 444 37.12 -30.95 -25.09
C ARG A 444 37.76 -32.23 -24.57
N ILE A 445 36.96 -33.28 -24.39
CA ILE A 445 37.43 -34.64 -24.14
C ILE A 445 37.14 -35.47 -25.39
N THR A 446 38.16 -36.15 -25.90
CA THR A 446 38.09 -36.93 -27.14
C THR A 446 38.60 -38.34 -26.87
N ARG A 447 37.86 -39.37 -27.31
CA ARG A 447 38.42 -40.73 -27.45
C ARG A 447 39.15 -40.81 -28.78
N VAL A 448 40.32 -41.44 -28.83
CA VAL A 448 41.09 -41.62 -30.07
C VAL A 448 40.82 -42.99 -30.68
N GLY A 449 39.57 -43.27 -31.07
CA GLY A 449 39.20 -44.56 -31.67
C GLY A 449 39.99 -44.88 -32.95
N THR A 450 40.51 -43.86 -33.64
CA THR A 450 41.36 -44.10 -34.83
C THR A 450 42.78 -44.60 -34.52
N ASP A 451 43.26 -44.55 -33.27
CA ASP A 451 44.58 -45.04 -32.87
C ASP A 451 44.55 -46.48 -32.34
N GLY A 452 44.38 -47.43 -33.26
CA GLY A 452 44.41 -48.87 -32.97
C GLY A 452 45.72 -49.42 -32.37
N THR A 453 46.73 -48.58 -32.07
CA THR A 453 47.93 -48.99 -31.31
C THR A 453 47.75 -48.76 -29.81
N ASN A 454 47.25 -47.57 -29.43
CA ASN A 454 47.18 -47.13 -28.03
C ASN A 454 45.74 -47.06 -27.48
N ASP A 455 44.74 -46.91 -28.35
CA ASP A 455 43.34 -47.26 -28.09
C ASP A 455 43.10 -48.64 -28.72
N ASN A 456 42.99 -49.67 -27.88
CA ASN A 456 42.85 -51.06 -28.33
C ASN A 456 41.75 -51.81 -27.56
N MET A 457 40.83 -51.06 -26.94
CA MET A 457 39.61 -51.58 -26.36
C MET A 457 38.51 -51.59 -27.43
N SER A 458 38.04 -52.76 -27.84
CA SER A 458 36.92 -52.85 -28.77
C SER A 458 35.58 -52.55 -28.10
N GLY A 459 34.67 -51.89 -28.82
CA GLY A 459 33.39 -51.38 -28.34
C GLY A 459 33.51 -50.08 -27.54
N ASP A 460 32.36 -49.51 -27.20
CA ASP A 460 32.28 -48.11 -26.79
C ASP A 460 32.82 -47.85 -25.37
N ALA A 461 33.31 -46.63 -25.17
CA ALA A 461 33.71 -46.11 -23.87
C ALA A 461 32.66 -45.12 -23.36
N GLU A 462 31.98 -45.47 -22.27
CA GLU A 462 30.91 -44.71 -21.65
C GLU A 462 31.51 -43.73 -20.63
N LEU A 463 31.50 -42.43 -20.92
CA LEU A 463 31.90 -41.40 -19.97
C LEU A 463 30.81 -41.22 -18.90
N ARG A 464 31.21 -41.34 -17.63
CA ARG A 464 30.37 -41.15 -16.45
C ARG A 464 30.59 -39.79 -15.77
N GLY A 465 31.72 -39.14 -16.04
CA GLY A 465 31.97 -37.75 -15.65
C GLY A 465 33.41 -37.31 -15.84
N LEU A 466 33.61 -35.99 -15.83
CA LEU A 466 34.91 -35.33 -15.91
C LEU A 466 35.13 -34.51 -14.65
N GLU A 467 36.28 -34.64 -14.01
CA GLU A 467 36.72 -33.75 -12.94
C GLU A 467 37.99 -33.01 -13.40
N LEU A 468 38.00 -31.68 -13.30
CA LEU A 468 39.19 -30.86 -13.49
C LEU A 468 39.79 -30.50 -12.13
N ARG A 469 41.10 -30.61 -11.97
CA ARG A 469 41.81 -30.27 -10.72
C ARG A 469 43.06 -29.45 -10.99
N ALA A 470 43.42 -28.53 -10.10
CA ALA A 470 44.74 -27.92 -10.08
C ALA A 470 45.81 -28.97 -9.73
N VAL A 471 46.98 -28.85 -10.37
CA VAL A 471 48.14 -29.75 -10.17
C VAL A 471 48.76 -29.59 -8.78
#